data_AF-A0A8S3TDY7-F1
#
_entry.id   AF-A0A8S3TDY7-F1
#
_cell.length_a   1.000
_cell.length_b   1.000
_cell.length_c   1.000
_cell.angle_alpha   90.00
_cell.angle_beta   90.00
_cell.angle_gamma   90.00
#
_symmetry.space_group_name_H-M   'P 1'
#
loop_
_entity.id
_entity.type
_entity.pdbx_description
1 polymer ?
#
loop_
_entity_poly.entity_id
_entity_poly.type
_entity_poly.pdbx_seq_one_letter_code
_entity_poly.pdbx_strand_id
1 'polypeptide(L)'
;MVYRGAQPLPEDITKLLEDSIDLLKVLDHLNKTSDIVSLNLTIQEGIRDFKSKLSKIFDESGKFWRGAIDQIWAFGPRRVGPNLLLNRIPEYKRQTVWTCLDNESEGSGELWDLDNSFVSGFQIATLSGPLCEEPMRGVCFVIEKWEMMNETEKSKDSFEKESRSECSKTSVNDCDIDNIQKLPSKIDFGNKCNSENEASCDKIEDSVSRKKNETYGQFSGQLISCIKDGCRKAFQTQSQRLVVAMYKCNIQATAEVLGKLFAVLGKRNGRVIEDEMREGSQIFNIIAALPVVESFGFADDIRKKTSGLASPQLVFSHWEVVDIDPFWIPTTEEEYLHYGEKADSENRAHHYMNTVRKRKGLKLDKKIVEHAEKQRTLTKNK
;
A
#
# COMPACT_ATOMS: atom_id res chain seq x y z
N MET A 1 -18.72 -7.62 -4.04
CA MET A 1 -17.93 -7.35 -2.81
C MET A 1 -18.18 -5.92 -2.36
N VAL A 2 -18.55 -5.73 -1.09
CA VAL A 2 -18.77 -4.41 -0.49
C VAL A 2 -17.68 -4.15 0.53
N TYR A 3 -16.86 -3.13 0.26
CA TYR A 3 -15.95 -2.56 1.23
C TYR A 3 -16.69 -1.48 2.02
N ARG A 4 -16.59 -1.50 3.35
CA ARG A 4 -17.05 -0.37 4.18
C ARG A 4 -16.19 0.88 3.96
N GLY A 5 -14.96 0.67 3.52
CA GLY A 5 -13.94 1.71 3.29
C GLY A 5 -12.59 1.33 3.89
N ALA A 6 -11.57 2.11 3.57
CA ALA A 6 -10.36 2.18 4.39
C ALA A 6 -10.71 2.88 5.72
N GLN A 7 -9.97 2.66 6.79
CA GLN A 7 -10.11 3.40 8.05
C GLN A 7 -8.71 3.75 8.55
N PRO A 8 -8.50 4.95 9.14
CA PRO A 8 -7.23 5.28 9.74
C PRO A 8 -7.00 4.39 10.96
N LEU A 9 -5.83 3.75 11.02
CA LEU A 9 -5.42 2.97 12.17
C LEU A 9 -4.90 3.92 13.26
N PRO A 10 -5.31 3.75 14.52
CA PRO A 10 -4.75 4.49 15.64
C PRO A 10 -3.21 4.44 15.66
N GLU A 11 -2.58 5.56 16.05
CA GLU A 11 -1.13 5.69 16.00
C GLU A 11 -0.44 4.69 16.95
N ASP A 12 -1.03 4.44 18.12
CA ASP A 12 -0.51 3.50 19.11
C ASP A 12 -0.47 2.07 18.58
N ILE A 13 -1.49 1.67 17.81
CA ILE A 13 -1.53 0.37 17.14
C ILE A 13 -0.47 0.32 16.05
N THR A 14 -0.38 1.38 15.24
CA THR A 14 0.59 1.49 14.15
C THR A 14 2.02 1.36 14.69
N LYS A 15 2.34 2.04 15.80
CA LYS A 15 3.64 1.94 16.49
C LYS A 15 3.89 0.54 17.04
N LEU A 16 2.91 -0.05 17.74
CA LEU A 16 3.05 -1.39 18.28
C LEU A 16 3.34 -2.43 17.17
N LEU A 17 2.69 -2.31 16.01
CA LEU A 17 2.94 -3.17 14.86
C LEU A 17 4.36 -2.99 14.28
N GLU A 18 4.88 -1.76 14.27
CA GLU A 18 6.25 -1.47 13.79
C GLU A 18 7.31 -2.00 14.76
N ASP A 19 7.10 -1.85 16.07
CA ASP A 19 8.04 -2.33 17.09
C ASP A 19 8.10 -3.87 17.17
N SER A 20 7.03 -4.54 16.73
CA SER A 20 6.88 -6.01 16.81
C SER A 20 7.08 -6.74 15.47
N ILE A 21 7.68 -6.10 14.46
CA ILE A 21 7.88 -6.68 13.13
C ILE A 21 8.55 -8.06 13.18
N ASP A 22 9.56 -8.25 14.01
CA ASP A 22 10.27 -9.53 14.10
C ASP A 22 9.41 -10.65 14.70
N LEU A 23 8.56 -10.30 15.67
CA LEU A 23 7.58 -11.23 16.22
C LEU A 23 6.51 -11.61 15.19
N LEU A 24 6.05 -10.64 14.38
CA LEU A 24 5.09 -10.89 13.30
C LEU A 24 5.67 -11.78 12.19
N LYS A 25 6.97 -11.65 11.87
CA LYS A 25 7.65 -12.57 10.94
C LYS A 25 7.64 -14.00 11.46
N VAL A 26 7.93 -14.19 12.74
CA VAL A 26 7.87 -15.50 13.39
C VAL A 26 6.44 -16.04 13.35
N LEU A 27 5.44 -15.22 13.67
CA LEU A 27 4.02 -15.60 13.60
C LEU A 27 3.62 -16.07 12.18
N ASP A 28 3.98 -15.32 11.14
CA ASP A 28 3.66 -15.70 9.74
C ASP A 28 4.37 -16.99 9.32
N HIS A 29 5.60 -17.22 9.79
CA HIS A 29 6.31 -18.47 9.52
C HIS A 29 5.62 -19.67 10.18
N LEU A 30 5.22 -19.54 11.45
CA LEU A 30 4.53 -20.60 12.19
C LEU A 30 3.20 -20.99 11.53
N ASN A 31 2.45 -19.99 11.06
CA ASN A 31 1.19 -20.22 10.35
C ASN A 31 1.38 -20.95 9.00
N LYS A 32 2.58 -20.93 8.42
CA LYS A 32 2.90 -21.67 7.18
C LYS A 32 3.37 -23.09 7.43
N THR A 33 4.18 -23.30 8.47
CA THR A 33 4.85 -24.60 8.66
C THR A 33 3.98 -25.63 9.36
N SER A 34 2.86 -25.25 9.99
CA SER A 34 2.00 -26.16 10.78
C SER A 34 2.71 -26.98 11.88
N ASP A 35 4.02 -26.82 12.03
CA ASP A 35 4.86 -27.37 13.10
C ASP A 35 4.64 -26.56 14.38
N ILE A 36 3.59 -26.94 15.10
CA ILE A 36 3.26 -26.43 16.44
C ILE A 36 4.23 -27.01 17.50
N VAL A 37 4.96 -28.08 17.14
CA VAL A 37 5.62 -29.00 18.08
C VAL A 37 6.96 -28.48 18.63
N SER A 38 7.56 -27.44 18.04
CA SER A 38 8.86 -26.89 18.47
C SER A 38 8.79 -25.42 18.88
N LEU A 39 7.64 -24.99 19.42
CA LEU A 39 7.52 -23.64 19.95
C LEU A 39 8.30 -23.51 21.25
N ASN A 40 9.34 -22.66 21.24
CA ASN A 40 9.98 -22.21 22.46
C ASN A 40 8.92 -21.46 23.30
N LEU A 41 8.75 -21.85 24.57
CA LEU A 41 7.77 -21.26 25.50
C LEU A 41 7.86 -19.73 25.54
N THR A 42 9.08 -19.18 25.43
CA THR A 42 9.32 -17.73 25.37
C THR A 42 8.65 -17.05 24.18
N ILE A 43 8.60 -17.71 23.01
CA ILE A 43 7.98 -17.15 21.81
C ILE A 43 6.45 -17.15 21.94
N GLN A 44 5.87 -18.24 22.47
CA GLN A 44 4.43 -18.30 22.73
C GLN A 44 3.98 -17.24 23.74
N GLU A 45 4.74 -17.06 24.82
CA GLU A 45 4.50 -16.00 25.80
C GLU A 45 4.61 -14.62 25.12
N GLY A 46 5.63 -14.38 24.30
CA GLY A 46 5.76 -13.14 23.53
C GLY A 46 4.58 -12.85 22.61
N ILE A 47 4.06 -13.85 21.90
CA ILE A 47 2.87 -13.71 21.03
C ILE A 47 1.62 -13.45 21.87
N ARG A 48 1.47 -14.13 23.03
CA ARG A 48 0.34 -13.92 23.94
C ARG A 48 0.34 -12.51 24.54
N ASP A 49 1.51 -12.04 24.97
CA ASP A 49 1.71 -10.68 25.48
C ASP A 49 1.41 -9.64 24.41
N PHE A 50 1.85 -9.89 23.18
CA PHE A 50 1.53 -9.04 22.04
C PHE A 50 0.02 -9.01 21.75
N LYS A 51 -0.67 -10.16 21.68
CA LYS A 51 -2.13 -10.27 21.50
C LYS A 51 -2.87 -9.50 22.59
N SER A 52 -2.44 -9.63 23.84
CA SER A 52 -3.02 -8.93 25.00
C SER A 52 -2.85 -7.42 24.91
N LYS A 53 -1.62 -6.93 24.63
CA LYS A 53 -1.34 -5.51 24.43
C LYS A 53 -2.17 -4.93 23.29
N LEU A 54 -2.22 -5.64 22.16
CA LEU A 54 -2.96 -5.21 20.98
C LEU A 54 -4.47 -5.15 21.26
N SER A 55 -5.04 -6.15 21.95
CA SER A 55 -6.45 -6.14 22.37
C SER A 55 -6.78 -4.94 23.25
N LYS A 56 -5.93 -4.66 24.24
CA LYS A 56 -6.12 -3.51 25.14
C LYS A 56 -6.18 -2.19 24.37
N ILE A 57 -5.24 -1.97 23.45
CA ILE A 57 -5.20 -0.74 22.65
C ILE A 57 -6.42 -0.65 21.72
N PHE A 58 -6.88 -1.76 21.14
CA PHE A 58 -8.11 -1.78 20.34
C PHE A 58 -9.34 -1.38 21.17
N ASP A 59 -9.48 -1.89 22.40
CA ASP A 59 -10.62 -1.55 23.26
C ASP A 59 -10.62 -0.08 23.70
N GLU A 60 -9.44 0.50 23.92
CA GLU A 60 -9.25 1.93 24.22
C GLU A 60 -9.51 2.83 23.01
N SER A 61 -9.22 2.35 21.79
CA SER A 61 -9.34 3.11 20.54
C SER A 61 -10.79 3.32 20.05
N GLY A 62 -11.78 2.76 20.73
CA GLY A 62 -13.19 3.07 20.54
C GLY A 62 -14.07 1.88 20.13
N LYS A 63 -15.39 2.12 20.04
CA LYS A 63 -16.40 1.06 19.82
C LYS A 63 -16.21 0.28 18.53
N PHE A 64 -15.68 0.93 17.49
CA PHE A 64 -15.42 0.29 16.20
C PHE A 64 -14.39 -0.84 16.30
N TRP A 65 -13.43 -0.74 17.21
CA TRP A 65 -12.28 -1.65 17.29
C TRP A 65 -12.47 -2.80 18.29
N ARG A 66 -13.54 -2.79 19.07
CA ARG A 66 -13.85 -3.85 20.02
C ARG A 66 -13.99 -5.20 19.32
N GLY A 67 -13.25 -6.20 19.80
CA GLY A 67 -13.23 -7.54 19.21
C GLY A 67 -12.59 -7.61 17.82
N ALA A 68 -11.91 -6.55 17.35
CA ALA A 68 -11.24 -6.57 16.06
C ALA A 68 -10.04 -7.54 16.03
N ILE A 69 -9.47 -7.85 17.21
CA ILE A 69 -8.30 -8.73 17.37
C ILE A 69 -8.49 -10.13 16.78
N ASP A 70 -9.68 -10.71 16.94
CA ASP A 70 -10.02 -12.04 16.43
C ASP A 70 -10.50 -11.99 14.97
N GLN A 71 -10.81 -10.79 14.47
CA GLN A 71 -11.25 -10.52 13.10
C GLN A 71 -10.09 -10.20 12.14
N ILE A 72 -8.84 -10.20 12.63
CA ILE A 72 -7.67 -9.91 11.80
C ILE A 72 -7.50 -11.01 10.75
N TRP A 73 -7.58 -10.60 9.48
CA TRP A 73 -7.36 -11.45 8.32
C TRP A 73 -5.86 -11.49 7.97
N ALA A 74 -5.23 -10.32 7.88
CA ALA A 74 -3.81 -10.22 7.56
C ALA A 74 -3.21 -8.88 8.01
N PHE A 75 -1.91 -8.90 8.31
CA PHE A 75 -1.06 -7.72 8.43
C PHE A 75 -0.45 -7.37 7.07
N GLY A 76 -0.14 -6.12 6.78
CA GLY A 76 0.39 -5.72 5.47
C GLY A 76 1.14 -4.39 5.50
N PRO A 77 2.03 -4.12 4.53
CA PRO A 77 2.47 -5.01 3.46
C PRO A 77 3.39 -6.13 3.96
N ARG A 78 3.74 -7.08 3.08
CA ARG A 78 4.64 -8.21 3.34
C ARG A 78 4.25 -9.08 4.54
N ARG A 79 2.97 -9.15 4.88
CA ARG A 79 2.43 -9.93 6.01
C ARG A 79 2.89 -9.51 7.42
N VAL A 80 3.65 -8.41 7.54
CA VAL A 80 4.24 -7.94 8.82
C VAL A 80 4.17 -6.43 9.00
N GLY A 81 3.52 -5.71 8.09
CA GLY A 81 3.48 -4.25 8.10
C GLY A 81 2.35 -3.64 8.95
N PRO A 82 2.39 -2.31 9.13
CA PRO A 82 1.47 -1.56 10.00
C PRO A 82 0.14 -1.21 9.30
N ASN A 83 -0.41 -2.15 8.54
CA ASN A 83 -1.75 -2.08 7.96
C ASN A 83 -2.50 -3.37 8.28
N LEU A 84 -3.81 -3.26 8.40
CA LEU A 84 -4.66 -4.39 8.79
C LEU A 84 -5.73 -4.66 7.74
N LEU A 85 -6.01 -5.94 7.54
CA LEU A 85 -7.23 -6.41 6.88
C LEU A 85 -8.12 -7.05 7.93
N LEU A 86 -9.35 -6.56 8.08
CA LEU A 86 -10.35 -7.13 8.99
C LEU A 86 -11.44 -7.84 8.21
N ASN A 87 -11.78 -9.04 8.66
CA ASN A 87 -12.92 -9.80 8.20
C ASN A 87 -14.13 -9.57 9.13
N ARG A 88 -15.17 -8.90 8.63
CA ARG A 88 -16.46 -8.74 9.30
C ARG A 88 -17.61 -9.41 8.57
N ILE A 89 -17.30 -10.36 7.70
CA ILE A 89 -18.31 -11.15 7.01
C ILE A 89 -18.89 -12.15 8.03
N PRO A 90 -20.19 -12.07 8.36
CA PRO A 90 -20.78 -12.89 9.44
C PRO A 90 -20.80 -14.40 9.14
N GLU A 91 -20.84 -14.77 7.86
CA GLU A 91 -20.92 -16.17 7.42
C GLU A 91 -19.52 -16.78 7.17
N TYR A 92 -18.46 -15.98 7.21
CA TYR A 92 -17.11 -16.40 6.85
C TYR A 92 -16.31 -16.83 8.09
N LYS A 93 -16.45 -18.09 8.48
CA LYS A 93 -15.66 -18.69 9.57
C LYS A 93 -14.31 -19.19 9.04
N ARG A 94 -13.23 -18.60 9.54
CA ARG A 94 -11.83 -18.95 9.21
C ARG A 94 -10.99 -19.02 10.48
N GLN A 95 -9.83 -19.65 10.36
CA GLN A 95 -8.81 -19.56 11.40
C GLN A 95 -8.31 -18.11 11.55
N THR A 96 -8.12 -17.69 12.79
CA THR A 96 -7.55 -16.39 13.11
C THR A 96 -6.06 -16.39 12.77
N VAL A 97 -5.41 -15.23 12.77
CA VAL A 97 -3.94 -15.18 12.67
C VAL A 97 -3.23 -15.79 13.90
N TRP A 98 -3.99 -16.14 14.94
CA TRP A 98 -3.53 -16.63 16.24
C TRP A 98 -3.63 -18.15 16.37
N THR A 99 -3.70 -18.91 15.27
CA THR A 99 -3.82 -20.38 15.28
C THR A 99 -2.77 -21.09 16.14
N CYS A 100 -1.57 -20.50 16.31
CA CYS A 100 -0.54 -21.03 17.20
C CYS A 100 -0.87 -20.95 18.70
N LEU A 101 -1.89 -20.17 19.08
CA LEU A 101 -2.39 -20.02 20.45
C LEU A 101 -3.74 -20.73 20.65
N ASP A 102 -4.56 -20.73 19.60
CA ASP A 102 -5.94 -21.22 19.66
C ASP A 102 -5.97 -22.66 19.09
N ASN A 103 -6.11 -23.68 19.95
CA ASN A 103 -6.10 -25.11 19.57
C ASN A 103 -7.36 -25.55 18.78
N GLU A 104 -8.30 -24.65 18.51
CA GLU A 104 -9.58 -24.99 17.87
C GLU A 104 -9.45 -25.00 16.35
N SER A 105 -9.29 -26.21 15.81
CA SER A 105 -9.22 -26.48 14.37
C SER A 105 -10.60 -26.83 13.82
N GLU A 106 -11.55 -25.89 13.86
CA GLU A 106 -12.87 -26.10 13.22
C GLU A 106 -13.19 -24.99 12.23
N GLY A 107 -12.72 -25.18 11.00
CA GLY A 107 -13.40 -24.58 9.86
C GLY A 107 -13.20 -25.43 8.62
N SER A 108 -14.27 -26.09 8.21
CA SER A 108 -14.39 -26.77 6.93
C SER A 108 -15.32 -25.94 6.06
N GLY A 109 -14.78 -24.86 5.47
CA GLY A 109 -15.51 -24.05 4.50
C GLY A 109 -14.90 -24.20 3.11
N GLU A 110 -15.71 -24.46 2.09
CA GLU A 110 -15.31 -24.43 0.67
C GLU A 110 -14.70 -23.07 0.25
N LEU A 111 -14.94 -22.01 1.03
CA LEU A 111 -14.37 -20.69 0.82
C LEU A 111 -12.92 -20.52 1.30
N TRP A 112 -12.37 -21.45 2.09
CA TRP A 112 -10.99 -21.38 2.59
C TRP A 112 -9.95 -21.30 1.46
N ASP A 113 -10.23 -21.93 0.32
CA ASP A 113 -9.33 -21.92 -0.83
C ASP A 113 -9.13 -20.50 -1.41
N LEU A 114 -10.07 -19.58 -1.17
CA LEU A 114 -10.01 -18.20 -1.66
C LEU A 114 -9.25 -17.25 -0.70
N ASP A 115 -8.99 -17.64 0.55
CA ASP A 115 -8.32 -16.80 1.57
C ASP A 115 -7.00 -16.22 1.07
N ASN A 116 -6.22 -17.06 0.41
CA ASN A 116 -4.91 -16.65 -0.12
C ASN A 116 -5.04 -15.57 -1.20
N SER A 117 -6.14 -15.57 -1.96
CA SER A 117 -6.40 -14.52 -2.96
C SER A 117 -6.71 -13.18 -2.27
N PHE A 118 -7.46 -13.19 -1.16
CA PHE A 118 -7.72 -11.99 -0.36
C PHE A 118 -6.47 -11.41 0.25
N VAL A 119 -5.69 -12.26 0.93
CA VAL A 119 -4.45 -11.83 1.54
C VAL A 119 -3.49 -11.30 0.47
N SER A 120 -3.34 -12.01 -0.66
CA SER A 120 -2.41 -11.59 -1.72
C SER A 120 -2.82 -10.28 -2.40
N GLY A 121 -4.10 -10.10 -2.71
CA GLY A 121 -4.63 -8.84 -3.25
C GLY A 121 -4.38 -7.67 -2.29
N PHE A 122 -4.61 -7.89 -1.00
CA PHE A 122 -4.32 -6.91 0.05
C PHE A 122 -2.82 -6.60 0.19
N GLN A 123 -1.93 -7.59 0.12
CA GLN A 123 -0.48 -7.37 0.15
C GLN A 123 -0.01 -6.51 -1.01
N ILE A 124 -0.52 -6.76 -2.22
CA ILE A 124 -0.16 -5.98 -3.41
C ILE A 124 -0.73 -4.56 -3.29
N ALA A 125 -1.97 -4.41 -2.83
CA ALA A 125 -2.59 -3.11 -2.64
C ALA A 125 -1.81 -2.24 -1.65
N THR A 126 -1.45 -2.80 -0.48
CA THR A 126 -0.68 -2.09 0.57
C THR A 126 0.76 -1.82 0.19
N LEU A 127 1.38 -2.68 -0.63
CA LEU A 127 2.74 -2.48 -1.09
C LEU A 127 2.83 -1.40 -2.17
N SER A 128 1.92 -1.44 -3.15
CA SER A 128 1.88 -0.44 -4.21
C SER A 128 1.30 0.87 -3.69
N GLY A 129 0.22 0.88 -2.92
CA GLY A 129 -0.42 2.13 -2.52
C GLY A 129 -1.01 2.95 -3.69
N PRO A 130 -2.02 3.78 -3.44
CA PRO A 130 -2.82 4.38 -4.51
C PRO A 130 -2.25 5.68 -5.09
N LEU A 131 -1.39 6.38 -4.35
CA LEU A 131 -0.90 7.73 -4.68
C LEU A 131 0.37 7.74 -5.54
N CYS A 132 1.42 7.07 -5.06
CA CYS A 132 2.79 7.20 -5.60
C CYS A 132 3.47 5.85 -5.84
N GLU A 133 2.71 4.76 -5.92
CA GLU A 133 3.28 3.41 -5.92
C GLU A 133 4.21 3.13 -4.70
N GLU A 134 3.94 3.79 -3.56
CA GLU A 134 4.66 3.62 -2.29
C GLU A 134 3.84 2.81 -1.26
N PRO A 135 4.49 2.08 -0.34
CA PRO A 135 3.82 1.35 0.71
C PRO A 135 2.89 2.23 1.55
N MET A 136 1.67 1.75 1.80
CA MET A 136 0.73 2.38 2.72
C MET A 136 1.16 2.17 4.19
N ARG A 137 0.77 3.09 5.06
CA ARG A 137 1.03 3.02 6.51
C ARG A 137 -0.20 3.48 7.28
N GLY A 138 -0.55 2.77 8.35
CA GLY A 138 -1.60 3.18 9.28
C GLY A 138 -3.00 3.08 8.69
N VAL A 139 -3.25 2.09 7.83
CA VAL A 139 -4.55 1.89 7.18
C VAL A 139 -5.13 0.53 7.55
N CYS A 140 -6.42 0.52 7.88
CA CYS A 140 -7.20 -0.70 8.07
C CYS A 140 -8.26 -0.83 7.00
N PHE A 141 -8.29 -1.96 6.30
CA PHE A 141 -9.32 -2.30 5.33
C PHE A 141 -10.32 -3.26 5.98
N VAL A 142 -11.60 -2.94 5.88
CA VAL A 142 -12.67 -3.78 6.45
C VAL A 142 -13.53 -4.34 5.34
N ILE A 143 -13.62 -5.67 5.32
CA ILE A 143 -14.49 -6.41 4.41
C ILE A 143 -15.76 -6.78 5.18
N GLU A 144 -16.91 -6.26 4.73
CA GLU A 144 -18.20 -6.54 5.36
C GLU A 144 -19.02 -7.56 4.58
N LYS A 145 -18.98 -7.49 3.24
CA LYS A 145 -19.79 -8.37 2.39
C LYS A 145 -19.00 -8.89 1.19
N TRP A 146 -19.11 -10.19 0.97
CA TRP A 146 -18.62 -10.87 -0.22
C TRP A 146 -19.79 -11.58 -0.90
N GLU A 147 -19.94 -11.37 -2.20
CA GLU A 147 -20.99 -11.98 -3.01
C GLU A 147 -20.36 -12.46 -4.32
N MET A 148 -20.58 -13.73 -4.63
CA MET A 148 -20.20 -14.35 -5.89
C MET A 148 -21.37 -14.24 -6.84
N MET A 149 -21.20 -13.46 -7.91
CA MET A 149 -22.20 -13.40 -8.98
C MET A 149 -22.02 -14.63 -9.88
N ASN A 150 -22.99 -15.54 -9.84
CA ASN A 150 -23.09 -16.60 -10.83
C ASN A 150 -23.65 -16.02 -12.13
N GLU A 151 -23.16 -16.49 -13.29
CA GLU A 151 -23.46 -15.93 -14.61
C GLU A 151 -24.96 -15.93 -15.00
N THR A 152 -25.82 -16.55 -14.20
CA THR A 152 -27.27 -16.62 -14.41
C THR A 152 -28.02 -15.29 -14.24
N GLU A 153 -27.41 -14.25 -13.67
CA GLU A 153 -28.09 -12.96 -13.43
C GLU A 153 -27.73 -11.83 -14.43
N LYS A 154 -26.78 -12.05 -15.34
CA LYS A 154 -26.34 -11.03 -16.31
C LYS A 154 -27.35 -10.73 -17.44
N SER A 155 -28.40 -11.53 -17.59
CA SER A 155 -29.32 -11.47 -18.74
C SER A 155 -30.47 -10.47 -18.61
N LYS A 156 -30.57 -9.69 -17.51
CA LYS A 156 -31.68 -8.73 -17.33
C LYS A 156 -31.32 -7.24 -17.31
N ASP A 157 -30.06 -6.87 -17.07
CA ASP A 157 -29.72 -5.45 -16.83
C ASP A 157 -28.80 -4.80 -17.88
N SER A 158 -28.37 -5.55 -18.90
CA SER A 158 -27.38 -5.09 -19.89
C SER A 158 -27.93 -4.79 -21.29
N PHE A 159 -29.22 -5.04 -21.57
CA PHE A 159 -29.76 -4.94 -22.94
C PHE A 159 -30.38 -3.59 -23.35
N GLU A 160 -30.50 -2.59 -22.46
CA GLU A 160 -31.20 -1.33 -22.81
C GLU A 160 -30.32 -0.09 -23.00
N LYS A 161 -28.99 -0.14 -22.87
CA LYS A 161 -28.17 1.10 -22.91
C LYS A 161 -27.12 1.26 -24.00
N GLU A 162 -26.87 0.27 -24.86
CA GLU A 162 -25.83 0.39 -25.91
C GLU A 162 -26.31 0.50 -27.36
N SER A 163 -27.61 0.69 -27.60
CA SER A 163 -28.15 0.89 -28.96
C SER A 163 -28.61 2.33 -29.20
N ARG A 164 -27.70 3.31 -29.08
CA ARG A 164 -27.86 4.67 -29.68
C ARG A 164 -26.54 5.45 -29.65
N SER A 165 -25.67 5.23 -30.64
CA SER A 165 -25.04 6.30 -31.45
C SER A 165 -24.02 5.72 -32.45
N GLU A 166 -24.43 5.81 -33.72
CA GLU A 166 -23.68 5.84 -34.99
C GLU A 166 -22.35 6.62 -34.95
N CYS A 167 -21.40 6.56 -35.88
CA CYS A 167 -21.10 5.84 -37.14
C CYS A 167 -19.89 6.59 -37.75
N SER A 168 -18.94 5.91 -38.44
CA SER A 168 -18.47 6.32 -39.78
C SER A 168 -17.24 5.55 -40.31
N LYS A 169 -17.47 4.78 -41.40
CA LYS A 169 -16.76 4.68 -42.72
C LYS A 169 -15.23 4.45 -42.72
N THR A 170 -14.71 3.38 -43.35
CA THR A 170 -14.48 3.17 -44.82
C THR A 170 -14.22 1.66 -45.07
N SER A 171 -14.89 0.89 -45.95
CA SER A 171 -15.06 0.86 -47.43
C SER A 171 -14.03 0.01 -48.22
N VAL A 172 -14.52 -1.13 -48.75
CA VAL A 172 -14.18 -1.91 -49.99
C VAL A 172 -12.78 -2.59 -50.08
N ASN A 173 -12.59 -3.89 -50.37
CA ASN A 173 -13.04 -4.69 -51.54
C ASN A 173 -13.16 -6.21 -51.30
N ASP A 174 -13.99 -6.82 -52.16
CA ASP A 174 -14.40 -8.22 -52.32
C ASP A 174 -13.29 -9.23 -52.67
N CYS A 175 -13.50 -10.50 -52.30
CA CYS A 175 -13.55 -11.64 -53.24
C CYS A 175 -14.00 -12.97 -52.58
N ASP A 176 -15.24 -13.33 -52.91
CA ASP A 176 -15.87 -14.61 -53.23
C ASP A 176 -15.16 -16.00 -53.10
N ILE A 177 -15.90 -16.91 -52.45
CA ILE A 177 -16.43 -18.22 -52.96
C ILE A 177 -15.53 -19.50 -52.97
N ASP A 178 -16.04 -20.47 -52.20
CA ASP A 178 -16.14 -21.94 -52.38
C ASP A 178 -14.99 -22.96 -52.23
N ASN A 179 -15.28 -23.89 -51.29
CA ASN A 179 -15.35 -25.36 -51.44
C ASN A 179 -14.14 -26.31 -51.18
N ILE A 180 -14.49 -27.30 -50.35
CA ILE A 180 -14.18 -28.75 -50.40
C ILE A 180 -12.90 -29.29 -49.72
N GLN A 181 -13.17 -30.05 -48.65
CA GLN A 181 -12.62 -31.35 -48.24
C GLN A 181 -11.32 -31.87 -48.90
N LYS A 182 -10.34 -32.26 -48.07
CA LYS A 182 -9.74 -33.64 -48.00
C LYS A 182 -8.45 -33.67 -47.14
N LEU A 183 -8.41 -34.59 -46.16
CA LEU A 183 -7.19 -35.27 -45.66
C LEU A 183 -6.57 -36.12 -46.80
N PRO A 184 -5.36 -36.75 -46.73
CA PRO A 184 -4.36 -36.87 -45.63
C PRO A 184 -2.87 -36.80 -46.11
N SER A 185 -1.89 -37.02 -45.22
CA SER A 185 -0.80 -38.05 -45.35
C SER A 185 0.52 -37.70 -44.64
N LYS A 186 1.11 -38.74 -44.03
CA LYS A 186 2.42 -38.88 -43.36
C LYS A 186 3.64 -38.55 -44.24
N ILE A 187 4.80 -38.35 -43.59
CA ILE A 187 6.19 -38.87 -43.85
C ILE A 187 7.10 -38.22 -42.76
N ASP A 188 7.63 -38.96 -41.76
CA ASP A 188 8.90 -39.74 -41.68
C ASP A 188 10.19 -38.87 -41.78
N PHE A 189 11.34 -39.08 -41.12
CA PHE A 189 11.96 -40.02 -40.15
C PHE A 189 13.26 -39.36 -39.62
N GLY A 190 13.80 -39.77 -38.45
CA GLY A 190 15.27 -39.87 -38.28
C GLY A 190 15.95 -39.47 -36.95
N ASN A 191 16.23 -40.48 -36.09
CA ASN A 191 17.49 -40.82 -35.35
C ASN A 191 18.22 -39.78 -34.44
N LYS A 192 18.88 -40.10 -33.31
CA LYS A 192 19.25 -41.34 -32.56
C LYS A 192 19.87 -40.92 -31.20
N CYS A 193 19.70 -41.71 -30.12
CA CYS A 193 20.76 -42.26 -29.25
C CYS A 193 20.22 -42.80 -27.90
N ASN A 194 20.61 -44.04 -27.60
CA ASN A 194 20.27 -44.85 -26.42
C ASN A 194 21.33 -44.71 -25.30
N SER A 195 20.95 -44.99 -24.04
CA SER A 195 21.55 -46.09 -23.25
C SER A 195 20.78 -46.29 -21.94
N GLU A 196 20.56 -47.56 -21.62
CA GLU A 196 19.75 -48.16 -20.56
C GLU A 196 20.41 -48.11 -19.16
N ASN A 197 19.59 -48.18 -18.11
CA ASN A 197 19.80 -49.10 -16.98
C ASN A 197 18.49 -49.28 -16.19
N GLU A 198 18.15 -50.54 -15.97
CA GLU A 198 16.94 -51.05 -15.28
C GLU A 198 17.06 -50.94 -13.75
N ALA A 199 15.94 -50.66 -13.08
CA ALA A 199 15.55 -51.28 -11.81
C ALA A 199 14.05 -51.08 -11.57
N SER A 200 13.41 -52.16 -11.13
CA SER A 200 11.97 -52.43 -11.03
C SER A 200 11.36 -52.12 -9.65
N CYS A 201 10.02 -52.09 -9.61
CA CYS A 201 9.09 -52.13 -8.45
C CYS A 201 9.13 -50.91 -7.50
N ASP A 202 8.03 -50.30 -7.05
CA ASP A 202 6.67 -50.80 -6.81
C ASP A 202 5.59 -49.75 -7.10
N LYS A 203 4.39 -50.25 -7.42
CA LYS A 203 3.17 -49.46 -7.63
C LYS A 203 2.52 -49.07 -6.29
N ILE A 204 1.70 -48.03 -6.40
CA ILE A 204 0.56 -47.64 -5.54
C ILE A 204 0.95 -46.71 -4.38
N GLU A 205 1.01 -45.40 -4.66
CA GLU A 205 0.60 -44.30 -3.76
C GLU A 205 0.87 -42.95 -4.43
N ASP A 206 0.07 -42.53 -5.42
CA ASP A 206 0.28 -41.20 -6.03
C ASP A 206 -0.96 -40.54 -6.67
N SER A 207 -2.15 -40.93 -6.22
CA SER A 207 -3.42 -40.33 -6.67
C SER A 207 -4.01 -39.29 -5.70
N VAL A 208 -3.42 -39.10 -4.51
CA VAL A 208 -3.90 -38.15 -3.48
C VAL A 208 -3.03 -36.88 -3.40
N SER A 209 -1.78 -36.96 -3.84
CA SER A 209 -0.78 -35.88 -3.84
C SER A 209 -0.99 -34.83 -4.95
N ARG A 210 -1.66 -35.17 -6.06
CA ARG A 210 -1.92 -34.24 -7.19
C ARG A 210 -3.14 -33.33 -7.02
N LYS A 211 -4.06 -33.59 -6.08
CA LYS A 211 -5.27 -32.76 -5.89
C LYS A 211 -5.05 -31.46 -5.10
N LYS A 212 -3.88 -31.25 -4.47
CA LYS A 212 -3.59 -30.01 -3.71
C LYS A 212 -2.98 -28.87 -4.53
N ASN A 213 -2.51 -29.14 -5.76
CA ASN A 213 -1.76 -28.14 -6.55
C ASN A 213 -2.51 -27.56 -7.75
N GLU A 214 -3.76 -27.96 -8.01
CA GLU A 214 -4.58 -27.44 -9.13
C GLU A 214 -5.73 -26.51 -8.68
N THR A 215 -5.74 -26.01 -7.43
CA THR A 215 -6.82 -25.13 -6.94
C THR A 215 -6.58 -23.63 -7.20
N TYR A 216 -5.43 -23.24 -7.76
CA TYR A 216 -5.21 -21.88 -8.27
C TYR A 216 -5.71 -21.79 -9.72
N GLY A 217 -7.04 -21.80 -9.90
CA GLY A 217 -7.66 -21.58 -11.21
C GLY A 217 -7.51 -20.13 -11.71
N GLN A 218 -7.89 -19.86 -12.96
CA GLN A 218 -7.96 -18.50 -13.54
C GLN A 218 -8.77 -17.51 -12.68
N PHE A 219 -9.68 -18.04 -11.85
CA PHE A 219 -10.51 -17.30 -10.91
C PHE A 219 -9.72 -16.64 -9.76
N SER A 220 -8.67 -17.29 -9.22
CA SER A 220 -7.90 -16.73 -8.09
C SER A 220 -7.14 -15.46 -8.50
N GLY A 221 -6.61 -15.42 -9.72
CA GLY A 221 -5.92 -14.24 -10.26
C GLY A 221 -6.86 -13.04 -10.45
N GLN A 222 -8.06 -13.29 -10.97
CA GLN A 222 -9.10 -12.26 -11.10
C GLN A 222 -9.53 -11.73 -9.73
N LEU A 223 -9.65 -12.61 -8.74
CA LEU A 223 -9.98 -12.23 -7.37
C LEU A 223 -8.89 -11.33 -6.75
N ILE A 224 -7.61 -11.69 -6.90
CA ILE A 224 -6.48 -10.88 -6.44
C ILE A 224 -6.55 -9.46 -7.04
N SER A 225 -6.81 -9.36 -8.35
CA SER A 225 -6.94 -8.07 -9.03
C SER A 225 -8.14 -7.28 -8.52
N CYS A 226 -9.29 -7.93 -8.35
CA CYS A 226 -10.50 -7.30 -7.83
C CYS A 226 -10.28 -6.72 -6.42
N ILE A 227 -9.57 -7.45 -5.57
CA ILE A 227 -9.27 -7.03 -4.20
C ILE A 227 -8.27 -5.90 -4.17
N LYS A 228 -7.25 -5.96 -5.03
CA LYS A 228 -6.29 -4.87 -5.20
C LYS A 228 -7.00 -3.57 -5.59
N ASP A 229 -7.86 -3.64 -6.61
CA ASP A 229 -8.61 -2.48 -7.09
C ASP A 229 -9.68 -2.02 -6.09
N GLY A 230 -10.30 -2.95 -5.38
CA GLY A 230 -11.24 -2.68 -4.29
C GLY A 230 -10.60 -1.88 -3.16
N CYS A 231 -9.44 -2.32 -2.66
CA CYS A 231 -8.66 -1.59 -1.68
C CYS A 231 -8.25 -0.20 -2.19
N ARG A 232 -7.80 -0.11 -3.45
CA ARG A 232 -7.43 1.16 -4.06
C ARG A 232 -8.60 2.15 -4.08
N LYS A 233 -9.77 1.73 -4.55
CA LYS A 233 -10.99 2.56 -4.61
C LYS A 233 -11.49 2.93 -3.21
N ALA A 234 -11.45 1.98 -2.27
CA ALA A 234 -11.86 2.20 -0.89
C ALA A 234 -11.00 3.26 -0.20
N PHE A 235 -9.68 3.27 -0.44
CA PHE A 235 -8.79 4.33 0.06
C PHE A 235 -9.03 5.66 -0.66
N GLN A 236 -9.25 5.62 -1.98
CA GLN A 236 -9.48 6.82 -2.77
C GLN A 236 -10.78 7.57 -2.44
N THR A 237 -11.77 6.85 -1.90
CA THR A 237 -13.05 7.42 -1.48
C THR A 237 -12.92 8.31 -0.25
N GLN A 238 -11.85 8.14 0.53
CA GLN A 238 -11.58 8.94 1.73
C GLN A 238 -10.59 10.08 1.46
N SER A 239 -10.51 11.01 2.40
CA SER A 239 -9.49 12.06 2.40
C SER A 239 -8.10 11.44 2.62
N GLN A 240 -7.24 11.57 1.62
CA GLN A 240 -5.92 10.94 1.61
C GLN A 240 -4.89 11.94 2.11
N ARG A 241 -3.93 11.48 2.91
CA ARG A 241 -2.83 12.30 3.41
C ARG A 241 -1.51 11.58 3.18
N LEU A 242 -0.46 12.37 2.96
CA LEU A 242 0.89 11.83 2.87
C LEU A 242 1.45 11.65 4.26
N VAL A 243 2.10 10.51 4.48
CA VAL A 243 2.89 10.27 5.69
C VAL A 243 4.34 10.48 5.33
N VAL A 244 5.02 11.36 6.03
CA VAL A 244 6.43 11.69 5.81
C VAL A 244 7.28 11.18 6.95
N ALA A 245 8.49 10.71 6.62
CA ALA A 245 9.48 10.42 7.64
C ALA A 245 10.03 11.74 8.19
N MET A 246 10.23 11.80 9.50
CA MET A 246 10.81 12.94 10.21
C MET A 246 12.13 12.53 10.85
N TYR A 247 13.17 13.33 10.62
CA TYR A 247 14.41 13.27 11.38
C TYR A 247 14.29 14.12 12.65
N LYS A 248 14.73 13.56 13.77
CA LYS A 248 15.14 14.34 14.94
C LYS A 248 16.55 14.86 14.64
N CYS A 249 16.65 16.18 14.53
CA CYS A 249 17.90 16.87 14.33
C CYS A 249 18.40 17.41 15.66
N ASN A 250 19.56 16.93 16.12
CA ASN A 250 20.27 17.49 17.26
C ASN A 250 21.36 18.43 16.74
N ILE A 251 21.27 19.71 17.06
CA ILE A 251 22.18 20.74 16.57
C ILE A 251 22.84 21.41 17.76
N GLN A 252 24.17 21.47 17.72
CA GLN A 252 24.96 22.26 18.66
C GLN A 252 25.39 23.54 17.97
N ALA A 253 25.10 24.69 18.59
CA ALA A 253 25.38 26.00 18.03
C ALA A 253 25.65 27.04 19.12
N THR A 254 26.38 28.11 18.79
CA THR A 254 26.57 29.28 19.67
C THR A 254 25.46 30.31 19.47
N ALA A 255 25.27 31.20 20.45
CA ALA A 255 24.23 32.24 20.43
C ALA A 255 24.26 33.11 19.15
N GLU A 256 25.46 33.42 18.64
CA GLU A 256 25.68 34.32 17.49
C GLU A 256 25.08 33.78 16.18
N VAL A 257 24.95 32.46 16.04
CA VAL A 257 24.51 31.81 14.79
C VAL A 257 23.09 31.26 14.84
N LEU A 258 22.40 31.38 15.99
CA LEU A 258 21.03 30.88 16.18
C LEU A 258 20.05 31.43 15.15
N GLY A 259 20.07 32.75 14.91
CA GLY A 259 19.17 33.37 13.92
C GLY A 259 19.35 32.82 12.51
N LYS A 260 20.60 32.52 12.10
CA LYS A 260 20.89 31.91 10.79
C LYS A 260 20.44 30.46 10.76
N LEU A 261 20.62 29.72 11.85
CA LEU A 261 20.19 28.33 12.00
C LEU A 261 18.67 28.21 11.88
N PHE A 262 17.90 29.01 12.61
CA PHE A 262 16.44 29.00 12.54
C PHE A 262 15.93 29.41 11.15
N ALA A 263 16.61 30.33 10.47
CA ALA A 263 16.26 30.68 9.10
C ALA A 263 16.44 29.50 8.12
N VAL A 264 17.53 28.72 8.25
CA VAL A 264 17.75 27.52 7.41
C VAL A 264 16.73 26.43 7.76
N LEU A 265 16.43 26.24 9.04
CA LEU A 265 15.44 25.27 9.50
C LEU A 265 14.03 25.61 8.99
N GLY A 266 13.59 26.86 9.14
CA GLY A 266 12.27 27.34 8.69
C GLY A 266 12.10 27.25 7.17
N LYS A 267 13.16 27.54 6.39
CA LYS A 267 13.14 27.37 4.93
C LYS A 267 12.86 25.93 4.49
N ARG A 268 13.26 24.93 5.29
CA ARG A 268 13.08 23.50 5.03
C ARG A 268 11.95 22.88 5.87
N ASN A 269 11.03 23.72 6.35
CA ASN A 269 9.86 23.32 7.14
C ASN A 269 10.19 22.52 8.41
N GLY A 270 11.36 22.74 9.00
CA GLY A 270 11.70 22.15 10.29
C GLY A 270 11.01 22.87 11.45
N ARG A 271 10.59 22.11 12.46
CA ARG A 271 9.97 22.59 13.70
C ARG A 271 10.91 22.37 14.88
N VAL A 272 11.20 23.42 15.63
CA VAL A 272 11.98 23.30 16.88
C VAL A 272 11.08 22.66 17.94
N ILE A 273 11.60 21.63 18.61
CA ILE A 273 10.93 20.93 19.71
C ILE A 273 11.46 21.45 21.04
N GLU A 274 12.79 21.47 21.20
CA GLU A 274 13.49 21.92 22.41
C GLU A 274 14.66 22.83 22.03
N ASP A 275 14.91 23.83 22.87
CA ASP A 275 16.04 24.75 22.78
C ASP A 275 16.59 24.96 24.19
N GLU A 276 17.72 24.32 24.49
CA GLU A 276 18.34 24.33 25.82
C GLU A 276 19.79 24.79 25.75
N MET A 277 20.16 25.73 26.63
CA MET A 277 21.55 26.13 26.82
C MET A 277 22.26 25.15 27.75
N ARG A 278 23.44 24.66 27.36
CA ARG A 278 24.25 23.82 28.27
C ARG A 278 24.88 24.68 29.36
N GLU A 279 24.50 24.41 30.61
CA GLU A 279 25.07 25.06 31.79
C GLU A 279 26.60 25.00 31.77
N GLY A 280 27.24 26.15 32.04
CA GLY A 280 28.70 26.26 32.02
C GLY A 280 29.34 26.42 30.64
N SER A 281 28.56 26.48 29.54
CA SER A 281 29.08 26.75 28.19
C SER A 281 28.20 27.76 27.42
N GLN A 282 28.71 28.35 26.35
CA GLN A 282 27.93 29.22 25.45
C GLN A 282 27.24 28.45 24.31
N ILE A 283 27.12 27.11 24.46
CA ILE A 283 26.58 26.21 23.43
C ILE A 283 25.12 25.91 23.76
N PHE A 284 24.28 26.06 22.75
CA PHE A 284 22.88 25.66 22.73
C PHE A 284 22.76 24.28 22.09
N ASN A 285 22.00 23.40 22.73
CA ASN A 285 21.52 22.15 22.14
C ASN A 285 20.10 22.40 21.64
N ILE A 286 19.93 22.36 20.33
CA ILE A 286 18.63 22.55 19.68
C ILE A 286 18.18 21.21 19.14
N ILE A 287 16.97 20.81 19.51
CA ILE A 287 16.33 19.62 18.98
C ILE A 287 15.19 20.07 18.08
N ALA A 288 15.24 19.68 16.81
CA ALA A 288 14.21 20.00 15.83
C ALA A 288 13.73 18.76 15.07
N ALA A 289 12.46 18.76 14.66
CA ALA A 289 11.93 17.83 13.68
C ALA A 289 12.13 18.38 12.27
N LEU A 290 12.69 17.58 11.36
CA LEU A 290 12.93 17.95 9.97
C LEU A 290 12.39 16.85 9.04
N PRO A 291 11.57 17.18 8.02
CA PRO A 291 11.13 16.19 7.03
C PRO A 291 12.32 15.60 6.25
N VAL A 292 12.36 14.28 6.09
CA VAL A 292 13.44 13.58 5.36
C VAL A 292 13.52 14.04 3.90
N VAL A 293 12.38 14.36 3.28
CA VAL A 293 12.34 14.87 1.90
C VAL A 293 13.12 16.18 1.75
N GLU A 294 13.12 17.00 2.81
CA GLU A 294 13.77 18.32 2.85
C GLU A 294 15.16 18.28 3.50
N SER A 295 15.66 17.13 3.94
CA SER A 295 16.95 17.04 4.63
C SER A 295 18.15 17.01 3.68
N PHE A 296 17.92 16.80 2.38
CA PHE A 296 19.00 16.68 1.41
C PHE A 296 19.77 18.00 1.25
N GLY A 297 21.08 17.99 1.54
CA GLY A 297 21.92 19.19 1.57
C GLY A 297 21.72 20.11 2.79
N PHE A 298 20.91 19.70 3.77
CA PHE A 298 20.65 20.50 4.97
C PHE A 298 21.91 20.74 5.82
N ALA A 299 22.73 19.71 6.00
CA ALA A 299 23.96 19.82 6.78
C ALA A 299 24.95 20.81 6.17
N ASP A 300 25.09 20.79 4.84
CA ASP A 300 25.97 21.69 4.11
C ASP A 300 25.45 23.14 4.14
N ASP A 301 24.14 23.32 4.01
CA ASP A 301 23.51 24.64 4.09
C ASP A 301 23.70 25.28 5.47
N ILE A 302 23.51 24.52 6.56
CA ILE A 302 23.75 25.01 7.92
C ILE A 302 25.23 25.38 8.07
N ARG A 303 26.15 24.46 7.74
CA ARG A 303 27.59 24.69 7.88
C ARG A 303 28.05 25.92 7.10
N LYS A 304 27.56 26.10 5.88
CA LYS A 304 27.90 27.26 5.05
C LYS A 304 27.36 28.57 5.62
N LYS A 305 26.14 28.58 6.18
CA LYS A 305 25.52 29.78 6.76
C LYS A 305 26.12 30.17 8.11
N THR A 306 26.55 29.19 8.90
CA THR A 306 27.15 29.40 10.23
C THR A 306 28.67 29.36 10.22
N SER A 307 29.31 29.31 9.06
CA SER A 307 30.77 29.16 8.91
C SER A 307 31.35 27.97 9.71
N GLY A 308 30.58 26.88 9.81
CA GLY A 308 30.95 25.67 10.55
C GLY A 308 30.69 25.72 12.06
N LEU A 309 30.18 26.82 12.61
CA LEU A 309 29.89 26.97 14.04
C LEU A 309 28.64 26.20 14.51
N ALA A 310 27.89 25.63 13.57
CA ALA A 310 26.81 24.70 13.86
C ALA A 310 26.96 23.44 13.01
N SER A 311 26.81 22.27 13.64
CA SER A 311 26.79 20.99 12.95
C SER A 311 25.54 20.19 13.36
N PRO A 312 24.65 19.85 12.42
CA PRO A 312 23.48 19.03 12.70
C PRO A 312 23.84 17.54 12.72
N GLN A 313 23.21 16.79 13.62
CA GLN A 313 23.14 15.33 13.61
C GLN A 313 21.70 14.92 13.31
N LEU A 314 21.50 14.09 12.29
CA LEU A 314 20.17 13.64 11.84
C LEU A 314 19.95 12.19 12.24
N VAL A 315 18.89 11.93 13.00
CA VAL A 315 18.48 10.58 13.42
C VAL A 315 17.01 10.37 13.07
N PHE A 316 16.65 9.22 12.50
CA PHE A 316 15.24 8.89 12.26
C PHE A 316 14.46 8.92 13.57
N SER A 317 13.31 9.59 13.57
CA SER A 317 12.48 9.73 14.75
C SER A 317 11.17 8.97 14.61
N HIS A 318 10.33 9.40 13.68
CA HIS A 318 8.99 8.84 13.49
C HIS A 318 8.43 9.24 12.14
N TRP A 319 7.25 8.70 11.84
CA TRP A 319 6.44 9.06 10.71
C TRP A 319 5.35 10.04 11.14
N GLU A 320 5.20 11.16 10.45
CA GLU A 320 4.21 12.20 10.74
C GLU A 320 3.25 12.35 9.55
N VAL A 321 1.96 12.52 9.85
CA VAL A 321 0.96 12.78 8.81
C VAL A 321 1.04 14.25 8.42
N VAL A 322 1.23 14.53 7.13
CA VAL A 322 1.16 15.88 6.60
C VAL A 322 -0.30 16.31 6.56
N ASP A 323 -0.68 17.27 7.40
CA ASP A 323 -2.05 17.81 7.46
C ASP A 323 -2.36 18.79 6.32
N ILE A 324 -2.05 18.38 5.09
CA ILE A 324 -2.38 19.10 3.87
C ILE A 324 -2.83 18.06 2.85
N ASP A 325 -4.00 18.29 2.25
CA ASP A 325 -4.51 17.42 1.20
C ASP A 325 -3.67 17.59 -0.07
N PRO A 326 -3.04 16.54 -0.62
CA PRO A 326 -2.25 16.63 -1.84
C PRO A 326 -3.07 17.00 -3.09
N PHE A 327 -4.40 16.85 -3.06
CA PHE A 327 -5.29 17.18 -4.17
C PHE A 327 -6.17 18.40 -3.88
N TRP A 328 -5.83 19.20 -2.85
CA TRP A 328 -6.61 20.41 -2.55
C TRP A 328 -6.61 21.38 -3.74
N ILE A 329 -7.80 21.77 -4.16
CA ILE A 329 -8.08 22.79 -5.17
C ILE A 329 -9.21 23.64 -4.58
N PRO A 330 -9.15 24.99 -4.67
CA PRO A 330 -10.28 25.82 -4.26
C PRO A 330 -11.52 25.42 -5.06
N THR A 331 -12.61 25.12 -4.38
CA THR A 331 -13.88 24.70 -5.04
C THR A 331 -15.00 25.67 -4.79
N THR A 332 -14.95 26.41 -3.68
CA THR A 332 -15.99 27.36 -3.27
C THR A 332 -15.64 28.78 -3.70
N GLU A 333 -16.66 29.59 -4.01
CA GLU A 333 -16.48 31.01 -4.39
C GLU A 333 -15.73 31.80 -3.30
N GLU A 334 -15.96 31.48 -2.02
CA GLU A 334 -15.27 32.06 -0.87
C GLU A 334 -13.77 31.71 -0.85
N GLU A 335 -13.41 30.45 -1.13
CA GLU A 335 -12.01 30.02 -1.27
C GLU A 335 -11.34 30.71 -2.46
N TYR A 336 -12.05 30.86 -3.58
CA TYR A 336 -11.55 31.59 -4.74
C TYR A 336 -11.32 33.08 -4.46
N LEU A 337 -12.21 33.72 -3.70
CA LEU A 337 -12.03 35.10 -3.25
C LEU A 337 -10.81 35.26 -2.35
N HIS A 338 -10.55 34.28 -1.48
CA HIS A 338 -9.45 34.31 -0.53
C HIS A 338 -8.09 33.94 -1.15
N TYR A 339 -8.04 32.88 -1.94
CA TYR A 339 -6.81 32.30 -2.50
C TYR A 339 -6.56 32.65 -3.98
N GLY A 340 -7.52 33.31 -4.64
CA GLY A 340 -7.45 33.59 -6.07
C GLY A 340 -7.55 32.33 -6.95
N GLU A 341 -7.35 32.52 -8.26
CA GLU A 341 -7.28 31.40 -9.22
C GLU A 341 -5.97 30.60 -9.09
N LYS A 342 -4.92 31.21 -8.54
CA LYS A 342 -3.62 30.59 -8.26
C LYS A 342 -3.24 30.93 -6.83
N ALA A 343 -3.21 29.92 -5.96
CA ALA A 343 -2.71 30.10 -4.61
C ALA A 343 -1.26 30.63 -4.65
N ASP A 344 -0.95 31.59 -3.77
CA ASP A 344 0.37 32.23 -3.69
C ASP A 344 1.51 31.25 -3.34
N SER A 345 1.17 30.09 -2.76
CA SER A 345 2.12 29.06 -2.34
C SER A 345 1.78 27.71 -2.96
N GLU A 346 2.81 27.01 -3.48
CA GLU A 346 2.64 25.64 -3.94
C GLU A 346 2.26 24.73 -2.76
N ASN A 347 1.27 23.87 -2.98
CA ASN A 347 0.92 22.83 -2.02
C ASN A 347 2.10 21.85 -1.84
N ARG A 348 2.75 21.88 -0.66
CA ARG A 348 3.90 21.01 -0.36
C ARG A 348 3.60 19.52 -0.50
N ALA A 349 2.39 19.08 -0.13
CA ALA A 349 2.00 17.67 -0.21
C ALA A 349 1.90 17.26 -1.69
N HIS A 350 1.31 18.11 -2.52
CA HIS A 350 1.27 17.92 -3.96
C HIS A 350 2.68 17.92 -4.58
N HIS A 351 3.58 18.79 -4.11
CA HIS A 351 4.98 18.85 -4.56
C HIS A 351 5.73 17.54 -4.23
N TYR A 352 5.59 17.01 -3.01
CA TYR A 352 6.19 15.74 -2.61
C TYR A 352 5.65 14.57 -3.45
N MET A 353 4.32 14.51 -3.61
CA MET A 353 3.67 13.51 -4.44
C MET A 353 4.22 13.52 -5.87
N ASN A 354 4.27 14.68 -6.51
CA ASN A 354 4.74 14.82 -7.89
C ASN A 354 6.22 14.51 -8.05
N THR A 355 7.05 14.82 -7.06
CA THR A 355 8.48 14.49 -7.09
C THR A 355 8.68 12.98 -7.09
N VAL A 356 7.94 12.25 -6.26
CA VAL A 356 7.99 10.77 -6.23
C VAL A 356 7.42 10.18 -7.53
N ARG A 357 6.25 10.65 -7.98
CA ARG A 357 5.62 10.19 -9.23
C ARG A 357 6.53 10.40 -10.45
N LYS A 358 7.19 11.56 -10.54
CA LYS A 358 8.15 11.86 -11.60
C LYS A 358 9.33 10.88 -11.59
N ARG A 359 9.92 10.61 -10.41
CA ARG A 359 11.04 9.67 -10.26
C ARG A 359 10.64 8.24 -10.66
N LYS A 360 9.40 7.84 -10.38
CA LYS A 360 8.85 6.53 -10.75
C LYS A 360 8.30 6.44 -12.17
N GLY A 361 8.30 7.53 -12.94
CA GLY A 361 7.73 7.54 -14.30
C GLY A 361 6.20 7.45 -14.33
N LEU A 362 5.53 7.77 -13.23
CA LEU A 362 4.06 7.79 -13.16
C LEU A 362 3.51 9.05 -13.84
N LYS A 363 2.28 8.94 -14.36
CA LYS A 363 1.57 10.07 -14.97
C LYS A 363 1.46 11.22 -13.97
N LEU A 364 1.84 12.42 -14.41
CA LEU A 364 1.69 13.68 -13.67
C LEU A 364 0.54 14.46 -14.30
N ASP A 365 -0.39 14.93 -13.49
CA ASP A 365 -1.52 15.76 -13.93
C ASP A 365 -1.09 17.22 -14.14
N LYS A 366 0.08 17.42 -14.77
CA LYS A 366 0.55 18.75 -15.15
C LYS A 366 -0.20 19.19 -16.39
N LYS A 367 -0.92 20.31 -16.30
CA LYS A 367 -1.45 21.00 -17.49
C LYS A 367 -0.26 21.44 -18.35
N ILE A 368 0.04 20.70 -19.41
CA ILE A 368 1.17 20.97 -20.33
C ILE A 368 0.97 22.32 -21.04
N VAL A 369 -0.28 22.75 -21.22
CA VAL A 369 -0.63 24.05 -21.76
C VAL A 369 -1.85 24.59 -21.02
N GLU A 370 -1.70 25.64 -20.21
CA GLU A 370 -2.84 26.30 -19.53
C GLU A 370 -3.73 27.10 -20.49
N HIS A 371 -3.17 27.59 -21.60
CA HIS A 371 -3.90 28.34 -22.62
C HIS A 371 -3.39 28.01 -24.05
N ALA A 372 -3.83 26.88 -24.60
CA ALA A 372 -3.48 26.50 -25.98
C ALA A 372 -3.99 27.52 -27.01
N GLU A 373 -5.10 28.20 -26.70
CA GLU A 373 -5.71 29.21 -27.57
C GLU A 373 -4.88 30.50 -27.68
N LYS A 374 -4.24 30.94 -26.58
CA LYS A 374 -3.39 32.14 -26.58
C LYS A 374 -2.07 31.95 -27.37
N GLN A 375 -1.62 30.70 -27.56
CA GLN A 375 -0.42 30.41 -28.36
C GLN A 375 -0.65 30.61 -29.86
N ARG A 376 -1.87 30.39 -30.36
CA ARG A 376 -2.21 30.64 -31.78
C ARG A 376 -2.20 32.12 -32.17
N THR A 377 -2.42 33.03 -31.21
CA THR A 377 -2.41 34.49 -31.44
C THR A 377 -1.03 35.13 -31.20
N LEU A 378 -0.18 34.52 -30.37
CA LEU A 378 1.17 35.03 -30.09
C LEU A 378 2.14 34.88 -31.27
N THR A 379 1.95 33.87 -32.13
CA THR A 379 2.75 33.68 -33.35
C THR A 379 2.29 34.53 -34.53
N LYS A 380 1.11 35.15 -34.46
CA LYS A 380 0.60 36.00 -35.55
C LYS A 380 1.08 37.45 -35.48
N ASN A 381 1.69 37.88 -34.37
CA ASN A 381 2.21 39.24 -34.17
C ASN A 381 3.70 39.24 -33.77
N LYS A 382 4.53 38.43 -34.43
CA LYS A 382 6.00 38.51 -34.33
C LYS A 382 6.62 38.73 -35.69
#